data_AF-A0A0A9WKT4-F1
#
_entry.id   AF-A0A0A9WKT4-F1
#
_cell.length_a   1.000
_cell.length_b   1.000
_cell.length_c   1.000
_cell.angle_alpha   90.00
_cell.angle_beta   90.00
_cell.angle_gamma   90.00
#
_symmetry.space_group_name_H-M   'P 1'
#
loop_
_entity.id
_entity.type
_entity.pdbx_description
1 polymer ?
#
loop_
_entity_poly.entity_id
_entity_poly.type
_entity_poly.pdbx_seq_one_letter_code
_entity_poly.pdbx_strand_id
1 'polypeptide(L)'
;IETTVKFIQEYKTHECLWDFTLAVYKDKNRRDAAYVKLAESMGLPDFGVAEVENNIKTLRSTYNQEKKKVADPCRRNTLHYCLVPTQHKYWSFCPLCGVLH
;
A
#
# COMPACT_ATOMS: atom_id res chain seq x y z
N ILE A 1 6.81 -1.26 18.19
CA ILE A 1 5.57 -0.71 17.57
C ILE A 1 5.65 0.82 17.46
N GLU A 2 6.21 1.52 18.45
CA GLU A 2 6.30 3.00 18.42
C GLU A 2 7.03 3.59 17.21
N THR A 3 8.10 2.94 16.72
CA THR A 3 8.86 3.42 15.55
C THR A 3 8.06 3.39 14.25
N THR A 4 7.25 2.34 14.05
CA THR A 4 6.39 2.20 12.87
C THR A 4 5.27 3.25 12.83
N VAL A 5 4.68 3.57 13.98
CA VAL A 5 3.61 4.59 14.06
C VAL A 5 4.17 5.98 13.75
N LYS A 6 5.34 6.32 14.34
CA LYS A 6 6.05 7.58 14.05
C LYS A 6 6.39 7.70 12.56
N PHE A 7 6.91 6.63 11.96
CA PHE A 7 7.20 6.59 10.53
C PHE A 7 5.96 6.86 9.67
N ILE A 8 4.82 6.24 9.99
CA ILE A 8 3.57 6.43 9.24
C ILE A 8 3.05 7.85 9.40
N GLN A 9 3.15 8.44 10.60
CA GLN A 9 2.73 9.81 10.84
C GLN A 9 3.54 10.79 9.99
N GLU A 10 4.87 10.66 9.98
CA GLU A 10 5.72 11.52 9.17
C GLU A 10 5.56 11.25 7.67
N TYR A 11 5.42 9.98 7.25
CA TYR A 11 5.14 9.65 5.86
C TYR A 11 3.87 10.34 5.33
N LYS A 12 2.84 10.50 6.17
CA LYS A 12 1.59 11.19 5.78
C LYS A 12 1.78 12.68 5.56
N THR A 13 2.72 13.34 6.24
CA THR A 13 2.99 14.78 6.05
C THR A 13 3.61 15.07 4.68
N HIS A 14 4.24 14.06 4.08
CA HIS A 14 4.90 14.16 2.78
C HIS A 14 4.01 13.67 1.63
N GLU A 15 3.06 14.51 1.21
CA GLU A 15 2.11 14.22 0.11
C GLU A 15 2.81 13.80 -1.20
N CYS A 16 4.00 14.33 -1.47
CA CYS A 16 4.81 13.97 -2.64
C CYS A 16 5.25 12.49 -2.69
N LEU A 17 5.15 11.74 -1.59
CA LEU A 17 5.49 10.33 -1.54
C LEU A 17 4.29 9.43 -1.85
N TRP A 18 3.07 9.82 -1.50
CA TRP A 18 1.90 8.94 -1.54
C TRP A 18 0.76 9.42 -2.43
N ASP A 19 0.64 10.73 -2.65
CA ASP A 19 -0.44 11.31 -3.45
C ASP A 19 -0.03 11.40 -4.92
N PHE A 20 -0.49 10.44 -5.71
CA PHE A 20 -0.26 10.38 -7.15
C PHE A 20 -1.08 11.42 -7.95
N THR A 21 -2.04 12.10 -7.32
CA THR A 21 -2.89 13.11 -7.99
C THR A 21 -2.20 14.45 -8.11
N LEU A 22 -1.22 14.73 -7.23
CA LEU A 22 -0.48 15.98 -7.23
C LEU A 22 0.68 15.95 -8.24
N ALA A 23 0.94 17.09 -8.87
CA ALA A 23 2.09 17.24 -9.77
C ALA A 23 3.43 16.99 -9.05
N VAL A 24 3.49 17.28 -7.75
CA VAL A 24 4.68 17.14 -6.89
C VAL A 24 5.15 15.69 -6.75
N TYR A 25 4.29 14.71 -7.04
CA TYR A 25 4.67 13.29 -7.09
C TYR A 25 5.53 12.94 -8.31
N LYS A 26 5.39 13.69 -9.41
CA LYS A 26 6.21 13.51 -10.62
C LYS A 26 7.59 14.17 -10.46
N ASP A 27 7.71 15.14 -9.58
CA ASP A 27 8.96 15.87 -9.33
C ASP A 27 9.97 15.00 -8.56
N LYS A 28 10.96 14.47 -9.29
CA LYS A 28 12.02 13.63 -8.71
C LYS A 28 12.73 14.31 -7.54
N ASN A 29 13.13 15.58 -7.71
CA ASN A 29 13.87 16.33 -6.69
C ASN A 29 13.10 16.47 -5.37
N ARG A 30 11.76 16.66 -5.45
CA ARG A 30 10.92 16.79 -4.25
C ARG A 30 10.78 15.47 -3.51
N ARG A 31 10.66 14.35 -4.24
CA ARG A 31 10.64 13.02 -3.63
C ARG A 31 11.96 12.68 -2.95
N ASP A 32 13.08 12.92 -3.62
CA ASP A 32 14.40 12.63 -3.07
C ASP A 32 14.64 13.46 -1.79
N ALA A 33 14.27 14.74 -1.80
CA ALA A 33 14.30 15.59 -0.61
C ALA A 33 13.37 15.09 0.50
N ALA A 34 12.18 14.59 0.17
CA ALA A 34 11.25 14.04 1.16
C ALA A 34 11.76 12.74 1.78
N TYR A 35 12.45 11.88 1.03
CA TYR A 35 13.06 10.67 1.60
C TYR A 35 14.18 11.01 2.58
N VAL A 36 15.02 12.01 2.26
CA VAL A 36 16.08 12.47 3.17
C VAL A 36 15.46 13.02 4.45
N LYS A 37 14.46 13.91 4.35
CA LYS A 37 13.76 14.46 5.52
C LYS A 37 13.10 13.38 6.38
N LEU A 38 12.49 12.39 5.74
CA LEU A 38 11.87 11.26 6.44
C LEU A 38 12.92 10.42 7.17
N ALA A 39 14.09 10.18 6.56
CA ALA A 39 15.20 9.49 7.21
C ALA A 39 15.75 10.27 8.41
N GLU A 40 15.95 11.58 8.26
CA GLU A 40 16.41 12.49 9.32
C GLU A 40 15.43 12.54 10.50
N SER A 41 14.12 12.60 10.21
CA SER A 41 13.06 12.65 11.24
C SER A 41 13.05 11.42 12.15
N MET A 42 13.48 10.26 11.62
CA MET A 42 13.52 9.01 12.36
C MET A 42 14.70 8.96 13.33
N GLY A 43 15.77 9.72 13.08
CA GLY A 43 16.92 9.86 13.98
C GLY A 43 17.62 8.53 14.33
N LEU A 44 17.51 7.53 13.46
CA LEU A 44 18.05 6.19 13.67
C LEU A 44 19.46 6.06 13.07
N PRO A 45 20.43 5.47 13.80
CA PRO A 45 21.71 5.10 13.21
C PRO A 45 21.48 4.08 12.09
N ASP A 46 22.17 4.26 10.95
CA ASP A 46 22.07 3.44 9.73
C ASP A 46 20.75 3.49 8.96
N PHE A 47 19.84 4.42 9.30
CA PHE A 47 18.59 4.58 8.58
C PHE A 47 18.72 5.60 7.44
N GLY A 48 19.05 5.10 6.25
CA GLY A 48 19.19 5.92 5.04
C GLY A 48 17.94 5.93 4.15
N VAL A 49 18.04 6.66 3.03
CA VAL A 49 17.03 6.69 1.95
C VAL A 49 16.70 5.27 1.43
N ALA A 50 17.73 4.41 1.36
CA ALA A 50 17.66 2.96 1.17
C ALA A 50 16.49 2.28 1.90
N GLU A 51 16.54 2.46 3.21
CA GLU A 51 15.68 1.80 4.17
C GLU A 51 14.29 2.43 4.18
N VAL A 52 14.21 3.75 4.02
CA VAL A 52 12.94 4.48 3.83
C VAL A 52 12.18 3.93 2.63
N GLU A 53 12.83 3.78 1.47
CA GLU A 53 12.19 3.23 0.28
C GLU A 53 11.68 1.81 0.50
N ASN A 54 12.48 0.97 1.15
CA ASN A 54 12.12 -0.42 1.43
C ASN A 54 10.91 -0.50 2.38
N ASN A 55 10.88 0.34 3.40
CA ASN A 55 9.74 0.44 4.33
C ASN A 55 8.47 0.91 3.62
N ILE A 56 8.55 1.89 2.73
CA ILE A 56 7.40 2.35 1.95
C ILE A 56 6.89 1.25 1.00
N LYS A 57 7.80 0.54 0.31
CA LYS A 57 7.47 -0.60 -0.55
C LYS A 57 6.76 -1.69 0.25
N THR A 58 7.30 -2.04 1.42
CA THR A 58 6.70 -3.03 2.32
C THR A 58 5.33 -2.58 2.80
N LEU A 59 5.18 -1.33 3.24
CA LEU A 59 3.91 -0.76 3.70
C LEU A 59 2.82 -0.82 2.61
N ARG A 60 3.15 -0.43 1.39
CA ARG A 60 2.23 -0.52 0.23
C ARG A 60 1.87 -1.96 -0.09
N SER A 61 2.85 -2.87 -0.07
CA SER A 61 2.65 -4.28 -0.33
C SER A 61 1.69 -4.90 0.69
N THR A 62 1.98 -4.72 1.98
CA THR A 62 1.14 -5.22 3.07
C THR A 62 -0.27 -4.62 3.02
N TYR A 63 -0.40 -3.30 2.84
CA TYR A 63 -1.71 -2.66 2.71
C TYR A 63 -2.51 -3.22 1.53
N ASN A 64 -1.88 -3.38 0.36
CA ASN A 64 -2.55 -3.94 -0.82
C ASN A 64 -2.92 -5.41 -0.64
N GLN A 65 -2.10 -6.20 0.06
CA GLN A 65 -2.41 -7.59 0.38
C GLN A 65 -3.59 -7.69 1.34
N GLU A 66 -3.60 -6.90 2.42
CA GLU A 66 -4.72 -6.86 3.37
C GLU A 66 -5.99 -6.35 2.68
N LYS A 67 -5.89 -5.30 1.85
CA LYS A 67 -7.00 -4.81 1.04
C LYS A 67 -7.55 -5.89 0.11
N LYS A 68 -6.69 -6.69 -0.53
CA LYS A 68 -7.11 -7.83 -1.35
C LYS A 68 -7.79 -8.93 -0.52
N LYS A 69 -7.32 -9.23 0.70
CA LYS A 69 -7.98 -10.21 1.59
C LYS A 69 -9.39 -9.79 2.01
N VAL A 70 -9.62 -8.48 2.12
CA VAL A 70 -10.95 -7.92 2.43
C VAL A 70 -11.81 -7.84 1.17
N ALA A 71 -11.23 -7.52 0.01
CA ALA A 71 -11.94 -7.41 -1.27
C ALA A 71 -12.21 -8.77 -1.95
N ASP A 72 -11.42 -9.79 -1.65
CA ASP A 72 -11.54 -11.15 -2.20
C ASP A 72 -11.94 -12.14 -1.09
N PRO A 73 -13.25 -12.20 -0.76
CA PRO A 73 -13.78 -13.18 0.18
C PRO A 73 -13.63 -14.62 -0.33
N CYS A 74 -13.34 -14.83 -1.61
CA CYS A 74 -13.30 -16.15 -2.25
C CYS A 74 -11.98 -16.90 -2.03
N ARG A 75 -10.93 -16.23 -1.55
CA ARG A 75 -9.57 -16.80 -1.39
C ARG A 75 -9.31 -17.51 -0.07
N ARG A 76 -10.16 -17.30 0.94
CA ARG A 76 -10.10 -18.05 2.19
C ARG A 76 -11.06 -19.21 2.07
N ASN A 77 -10.58 -20.41 2.36
CA ASN A 77 -11.38 -21.63 2.50
C ASN A 77 -12.32 -21.57 3.72
N THR A 78 -12.97 -20.43 3.92
CA THR A 78 -13.89 -20.13 5.01
C THR A 78 -15.13 -19.57 4.33
N LEU A 79 -16.07 -20.48 4.08
CA LEU A 79 -17.45 -20.18 3.72
C LEU A 79 -18.00 -19.08 4.64
N HIS A 80 -17.99 -17.82 4.21
CA HIS A 80 -19.14 -16.93 4.37
C HIS A 80 -18.95 -15.53 3.76
N TYR A 81 -19.85 -15.22 2.82
CA TYR A 81 -20.25 -13.89 2.33
C TYR A 81 -19.35 -13.19 1.30
N CYS A 82 -19.62 -13.50 0.02
CA CYS A 82 -19.43 -12.57 -1.09
C CYS A 82 -20.56 -11.53 -1.09
N LEU A 83 -20.29 -10.29 -0.71
CA LEU A 83 -21.14 -9.14 -1.07
C LEU A 83 -20.34 -8.24 -2.01
N VAL A 84 -20.64 -8.31 -3.30
CA VAL A 84 -20.02 -7.47 -4.34
C VAL A 84 -21.07 -6.47 -4.84
N PRO A 85 -20.83 -5.14 -4.75
CA PRO A 85 -21.59 -4.17 -5.51
C PRO A 85 -21.00 -4.08 -6.94
N THR A 86 -21.73 -4.65 -7.89
CA THR A 86 -21.83 -4.32 -9.33
C THR A 86 -20.86 -3.26 -9.87
N GLN A 87 -20.07 -3.51 -10.93
CA GLN A 87 -20.55 -3.56 -12.32
C GLN A 87 -19.69 -4.44 -13.26
N HIS A 88 -20.39 -5.07 -14.21
CA HIS A 88 -20.01 -6.09 -15.19
C HIS A 88 -18.78 -5.82 -16.08
N LYS A 89 -17.98 -6.86 -16.36
CA LYS A 89 -18.05 -7.63 -17.63
C LYS A 89 -16.94 -8.70 -17.75
N TYR A 90 -17.40 -9.89 -18.14
CA TYR A 90 -16.71 -11.13 -18.56
C TYR A 90 -16.46 -12.19 -17.48
N TRP A 91 -17.11 -13.33 -17.73
CA TRP A 91 -17.34 -14.51 -16.91
C TRP A 91 -16.54 -15.67 -17.47
N SER A 92 -16.27 -16.65 -16.63
CA SER A 92 -15.89 -18.01 -16.99
C SER A 92 -16.49 -18.97 -15.94
N PHE A 93 -16.21 -20.31 -15.79
CA PHE A 93 -16.82 -21.24 -14.76
C PHE A 93 -15.97 -22.01 -13.65
N CYS A 94 -16.49 -22.25 -12.43
CA CYS A 94 -15.92 -22.89 -11.20
C CYS A 94 -17.13 -23.68 -10.62
N PRO A 95 -17.00 -24.54 -9.59
CA PRO A 95 -18.12 -25.42 -9.23
C PRO A 95 -19.11 -24.89 -8.16
N LEU A 96 -18.77 -23.81 -7.43
CA LEU A 96 -19.57 -23.06 -6.43
C LEU A 96 -19.17 -21.57 -6.39
N CYS A 97 -17.87 -21.30 -6.38
CA CYS A 97 -17.31 -20.28 -7.26
C CYS A 97 -17.64 -20.76 -8.66
N GLY A 98 -18.04 -19.94 -9.60
CA GLY A 98 -18.42 -20.33 -10.93
C GLY A 98 -17.54 -19.70 -11.98
N VAL A 99 -16.18 -19.65 -11.88
CA VAL A 99 -15.24 -19.11 -12.90
C VAL A 99 -13.90 -19.82 -13.33
N LEU A 100 -13.66 -19.95 -14.67
CA LEU A 100 -12.51 -20.43 -15.50
C LEU A 100 -11.73 -19.23 -16.07
N HIS A 101 -10.99 -18.45 -15.29
CA HIS A 101 -10.00 -17.49 -15.84
C HIS A 101 -9.10 -17.04 -14.69
#